data_AF-A0A2S0ML36-F1
#
_entry.id   AF-A0A2S0ML36-F1
#
_cell.length_a   1.000
_cell.length_b   1.000
_cell.length_c   1.000
_cell.angle_alpha   90.00
_cell.angle_beta   90.00
_cell.angle_gamma   90.00
#
_symmetry.space_group_name_H-M   'P 1'
#
loop_
_entity.id
_entity.type
_entity.pdbx_description
1 polymer ?
#
loop_
_entity_poly.entity_id
_entity_poly.type
_entity_poly.pdbx_seq_one_letter_code
_entity_poly.pdbx_strand_id
1 'polypeptide(L)'
;MTTLSQFPRVMDRCVRAVIVAAEALRRVRDGTGDLSIRDLHAIQQGLRSSKYQTYQVLTEAAKAVPAAEAYMASVNGPATIAAFQAQAVVLETAAAAWNARLDAMIATLTGPEVIGLVVRNFDGVQTKDLTFASVIPETKAAPLRASTELAALIAEFEVVGA
;
A
#
# COMPACT_ATOMS: atom_id res chain seq x y z
N MET A 1 16.03 33.16 -2.01
CA MET A 1 16.81 32.06 -1.39
C MET A 1 16.61 30.82 -2.23
N THR A 2 17.64 30.36 -2.94
CA THR A 2 17.63 29.08 -3.67
C THR A 2 17.70 27.97 -2.63
N THR A 3 16.58 27.32 -2.35
CA THR A 3 16.53 26.15 -1.47
C THR A 3 17.30 25.01 -2.15
N LEU A 4 18.37 24.52 -1.51
CA LEU A 4 19.10 23.35 -1.98
C LEU A 4 18.13 22.17 -2.12
N SER A 5 18.17 21.48 -3.27
CA SER A 5 17.32 20.32 -3.52
C SER A 5 17.55 19.24 -2.46
N GLN A 6 16.47 18.66 -1.93
CA GLN A 6 16.55 17.53 -0.98
C GLN A 6 16.40 16.17 -1.68
N PHE A 7 16.63 16.13 -2.99
CA PHE A 7 16.36 14.96 -3.84
C PHE A 7 16.88 13.63 -3.29
N PRO A 8 18.15 13.48 -2.87
CA PRO A 8 18.64 12.21 -2.32
C PRO A 8 17.83 11.70 -1.11
N ARG A 9 17.44 12.62 -0.21
CA ARG A 9 16.71 12.29 1.01
C ARG A 9 15.27 11.87 0.71
N VAL A 10 14.59 12.55 -0.22
CA VAL A 10 13.21 12.18 -0.59
C VAL A 10 13.19 10.90 -1.42
N MET A 11 14.23 10.63 -2.22
CA MET A 11 14.36 9.39 -2.96
C MET A 11 14.53 8.17 -2.03
N ASP A 12 15.42 8.24 -1.03
CA ASP A 12 15.57 7.15 -0.04
C ASP A 12 14.24 6.86 0.71
N ARG A 13 13.50 7.90 1.08
CA ARG A 13 12.17 7.74 1.70
C ARG A 13 11.16 7.09 0.76
N CYS A 14 11.19 7.46 -0.52
CA CYS A 14 10.35 6.86 -1.54
C CYS A 14 10.63 5.36 -1.68
N VAL A 15 11.90 4.97 -1.82
CA VAL A 15 12.32 3.57 -1.91
C VAL A 15 11.84 2.78 -0.69
N ARG A 16 12.04 3.29 0.53
CA ARG A 16 11.58 2.63 1.75
C ARG A 16 10.06 2.46 1.79
N ALA A 17 9.30 3.48 1.38
CA ALA A 17 7.84 3.42 1.36
C ALA A 17 7.33 2.36 0.39
N VAL A 18 7.94 2.28 -0.80
CA VAL A 18 7.63 1.32 -1.86
C VAL A 18 7.91 -0.11 -1.37
N ILE A 19 9.06 -0.36 -0.74
CA ILE A 19 9.40 -1.67 -0.16
C ILE A 19 8.39 -2.09 0.91
N VAL A 20 8.05 -1.19 1.84
CA VAL A 20 7.07 -1.48 2.90
C VAL A 20 5.68 -1.81 2.33
N ALA A 21 5.27 -1.13 1.27
CA ALA A 21 4.01 -1.43 0.58
C ALA A 21 4.05 -2.83 -0.06
N ALA A 22 5.13 -3.16 -0.77
CA ALA A 22 5.34 -4.47 -1.39
C ALA A 22 5.34 -5.61 -0.35
N GLU A 23 6.04 -5.43 0.76
CA GLU A 23 6.05 -6.40 1.87
C GLU A 23 4.67 -6.63 2.47
N ALA A 24 3.88 -5.56 2.67
CA ALA A 24 2.51 -5.69 3.17
C ALA A 24 1.61 -6.46 2.20
N LEU A 25 1.74 -6.23 0.90
CA LEU A 25 1.01 -6.97 -0.14
C LEU A 25 1.41 -8.44 -0.16
N ARG A 26 2.71 -8.76 -0.11
CA ARG A 26 3.21 -10.15 -0.04
C ARG A 26 2.71 -10.87 1.20
N ARG A 27 2.71 -10.21 2.37
CA ARG A 27 2.16 -10.79 3.60
C ARG A 27 0.70 -11.19 3.44
N VAL A 28 -0.11 -10.37 2.77
CA VAL A 28 -1.51 -10.73 2.50
C VAL A 28 -1.60 -11.89 1.52
N ARG A 29 -0.85 -11.86 0.41
CA ARG A 29 -0.82 -12.93 -0.60
C ARG A 29 -0.43 -14.29 0.00
N ASP A 30 0.63 -14.30 0.79
CA ASP A 30 1.26 -15.53 1.32
C ASP A 30 0.64 -15.99 2.64
N GLY A 31 -0.25 -15.19 3.23
CA GLY A 31 -0.97 -15.54 4.44
C GLY A 31 -2.04 -16.63 4.22
N THR A 32 -2.47 -17.25 5.31
CA THR A 32 -3.49 -18.32 5.31
C THR A 32 -4.52 -18.08 6.41
N GLY A 33 -5.75 -18.56 6.22
CA GLY A 33 -6.82 -18.39 7.21
C GLY A 33 -7.33 -16.95 7.28
N ASP A 34 -8.06 -16.60 8.35
CA ASP A 34 -8.71 -15.29 8.44
C ASP A 34 -7.71 -14.13 8.24
N LEU A 35 -8.10 -13.17 7.41
CA LEU A 35 -7.27 -12.02 7.06
C LEU A 35 -7.43 -10.90 8.07
N SER A 36 -6.34 -10.45 8.67
CA SER A 36 -6.40 -9.31 9.59
C SER A 36 -6.76 -8.01 8.87
N ILE A 37 -7.73 -7.28 9.42
CA ILE A 37 -8.03 -5.91 8.96
C ILE A 37 -6.82 -4.98 9.15
N ARG A 38 -5.91 -5.30 10.09
CA ARG A 38 -4.65 -4.57 10.28
C ARG A 38 -3.73 -4.71 9.06
N ASP A 39 -3.66 -5.89 8.46
CA ASP A 39 -2.81 -6.10 7.27
C ASP A 39 -3.35 -5.34 6.06
N LEU A 40 -4.68 -5.29 5.89
CA LEU A 40 -5.30 -4.43 4.88
C LEU A 40 -5.02 -2.95 5.13
N HIS A 41 -5.08 -2.49 6.38
CA HIS A 41 -4.66 -1.12 6.72
C HIS A 41 -3.18 -0.88 6.41
N ALA A 42 -2.30 -1.84 6.69
CA ALA A 42 -0.88 -1.72 6.39
C ALA A 42 -0.63 -1.54 4.89
N ILE A 43 -1.35 -2.28 4.03
CA ILE A 43 -1.32 -2.10 2.58
C ILE A 43 -1.76 -0.67 2.22
N GLN A 44 -2.94 -0.24 2.68
CA GLN A 44 -3.47 1.08 2.31
C GLN A 44 -2.57 2.22 2.78
N GLN A 45 -1.98 2.09 3.96
CA GLN A 45 -0.98 3.02 4.48
C GLN A 45 0.30 3.02 3.65
N GLY A 46 0.79 1.84 3.27
CA GLY A 46 1.97 1.67 2.42
C GLY A 46 1.78 2.30 1.03
N LEU A 47 0.65 2.03 0.38
CA LEU A 47 0.30 2.60 -0.93
C LEU A 47 0.20 4.13 -0.86
N ARG A 48 -0.52 4.65 0.15
CA ARG A 48 -0.63 6.10 0.38
C ARG A 48 0.73 6.75 0.60
N SER A 49 1.56 6.14 1.45
CA SER A 49 2.91 6.64 1.74
C SER A 49 3.77 6.66 0.48
N SER A 50 3.78 5.56 -0.28
CA SER A 50 4.53 5.43 -1.53
C SER A 50 4.13 6.52 -2.51
N LYS A 51 2.83 6.69 -2.77
CA LYS A 51 2.30 7.74 -3.66
C LYS A 51 2.72 9.14 -3.22
N TYR A 52 2.63 9.43 -1.92
CA TYR A 52 3.04 10.71 -1.37
C TYR A 52 4.54 10.96 -1.56
N GLN A 53 5.40 9.97 -1.27
CA GLN A 53 6.85 10.12 -1.45
C GLN A 53 7.23 10.26 -2.93
N THR A 54 6.57 9.52 -3.83
CA THR A 54 6.75 9.68 -5.28
C THR A 54 6.48 11.11 -5.73
N TYR A 55 5.42 11.74 -5.23
CA TYR A 55 5.13 13.14 -5.52
C TYR A 55 6.21 14.10 -4.98
N GLN A 56 6.74 13.83 -3.78
CA GLN A 56 7.84 14.61 -3.21
C GLN A 56 9.12 14.47 -4.05
N VAL A 57 9.43 13.26 -4.53
CA VAL A 57 10.56 13.01 -5.44
C VAL A 57 10.41 13.85 -6.70
N LEU A 58 9.27 13.80 -7.39
CA LEU A 58 9.01 14.60 -8.59
C LEU A 58 9.14 16.10 -8.34
N THR A 59 8.61 16.57 -7.20
CA THR A 59 8.69 17.99 -6.79
C THR A 59 10.13 18.45 -6.55
N GLU A 60 10.94 17.65 -5.87
CA GLU A 60 12.36 17.98 -5.64
C GLU A 60 13.21 17.83 -6.91
N ALA A 61 12.87 16.89 -7.80
CA ALA A 61 13.56 16.66 -9.06
C ALA A 61 13.44 17.88 -9.98
N ALA A 62 12.24 18.48 -10.04
CA ALA A 62 11.95 19.66 -10.85
C ALA A 62 12.83 20.88 -10.51
N LYS A 63 13.41 20.94 -9.29
CA LYS A 63 14.31 22.02 -8.88
C LYS A 63 15.70 21.92 -9.51
N ALA A 64 16.13 20.71 -9.88
CA ALA A 64 17.47 20.44 -10.41
C ALA A 64 17.49 19.16 -11.25
N VAL A 65 16.78 19.18 -12.39
CA VAL A 65 16.56 18.01 -13.26
C VAL A 65 17.84 17.22 -13.58
N PRO A 66 18.94 17.82 -14.10
CA PRO A 66 20.13 17.05 -14.47
C PRO A 66 20.80 16.36 -13.27
N ALA A 67 20.79 17.02 -12.10
CA ALA A 67 21.37 16.46 -10.89
C ALA A 67 20.53 15.31 -10.31
N ALA A 68 19.20 15.43 -10.39
CA ALA A 68 18.27 14.39 -9.96
C ALA A 68 18.39 13.13 -10.84
N GLU A 69 18.46 13.29 -12.16
CA GLU A 69 18.64 12.16 -13.09
C GLU A 69 20.01 11.50 -12.91
N ALA A 70 21.08 12.28 -12.74
CA ALA A 70 22.39 11.73 -12.40
C ALA A 70 22.38 10.95 -11.08
N TYR A 71 21.67 11.44 -10.06
CA TYR A 71 21.52 10.73 -8.80
C TYR A 71 20.74 9.41 -8.97
N MET A 72 19.59 9.42 -9.67
CA MET A 72 18.81 8.19 -9.91
C MET A 72 19.64 7.15 -10.65
N ALA A 73 20.38 7.56 -11.69
CA ALA A 73 21.29 6.67 -12.42
C ALA A 73 22.38 6.09 -11.50
N SER A 74 22.91 6.88 -10.54
CA SER A 74 23.94 6.40 -9.60
C SER A 74 23.46 5.33 -8.62
N VAL A 75 22.14 5.23 -8.40
CA VAL A 75 21.50 4.24 -7.52
C VAL A 75 20.78 3.14 -8.30
N ASN A 76 21.10 2.95 -9.59
CA ASN A 76 20.43 2.01 -10.50
C ASN A 76 18.91 2.21 -10.59
N GLY A 77 18.42 3.43 -10.36
CA GLY A 77 17.04 3.82 -10.56
C GLY A 77 16.74 4.18 -12.03
N PRO A 78 15.55 4.74 -12.31
CA PRO A 78 15.19 5.17 -13.65
C PRO A 78 16.16 6.22 -14.21
N ALA A 79 16.51 6.08 -15.49
CA ALA A 79 17.47 6.95 -16.15
C ALA A 79 16.98 8.40 -16.31
N THR A 80 15.66 8.62 -16.33
CA THR A 80 15.05 9.94 -16.49
C THR A 80 13.89 10.14 -15.53
N ILE A 81 13.57 11.41 -15.23
CA ILE A 81 12.38 11.76 -14.44
C ILE A 81 11.11 11.32 -15.17
N ALA A 82 11.09 11.39 -16.50
CA ALA A 82 9.98 10.92 -17.32
C ALA A 82 9.75 9.40 -17.17
N ALA A 83 10.82 8.61 -17.14
CA ALA A 83 10.73 7.17 -16.91
C ALA A 83 10.22 6.84 -15.49
N PHE A 84 10.73 7.56 -14.48
CA PHE A 84 10.23 7.44 -13.10
C PHE A 84 8.73 7.78 -13.01
N GLN A 85 8.30 8.87 -13.64
CA GLN A 85 6.90 9.27 -13.67
C GLN A 85 6.02 8.26 -14.41
N ALA A 86 6.47 7.73 -15.54
CA ALA A 86 5.74 6.70 -16.28
C ALA A 86 5.50 5.46 -15.40
N GLN A 87 6.53 4.99 -14.69
CA GLN A 87 6.40 3.85 -13.80
C GLN A 87 5.47 4.13 -12.60
N ALA A 88 5.51 5.36 -12.06
CA ALA A 88 4.56 5.77 -11.03
C ALA A 88 3.09 5.69 -11.50
N VAL A 89 2.81 6.02 -12.76
CA VAL A 89 1.46 5.91 -13.35
C VAL A 89 1.03 4.45 -13.51
N VAL A 90 1.95 3.56 -13.90
CA VAL A 90 1.69 2.12 -13.99
C VAL A 90 1.33 1.56 -12.61
N LEU A 91 2.12 1.87 -11.58
CA LEU A 91 1.85 1.47 -10.19
C LEU A 91 0.52 2.01 -9.66
N GLU A 92 0.17 3.27 -9.94
CA GLU A 92 -1.12 3.85 -9.55
C GLU A 92 -2.29 3.11 -10.21
N THR A 93 -2.15 2.72 -11.48
CA THR A 93 -3.18 1.98 -12.21
C THR A 93 -3.37 0.58 -11.62
N ALA A 94 -2.28 -0.12 -11.32
CA ALA A 94 -2.33 -1.41 -10.64
C ALA A 94 -2.93 -1.29 -9.22
N ALA A 95 -2.59 -0.23 -8.49
CA ALA A 95 -3.15 0.04 -7.16
C ALA A 95 -4.65 0.34 -7.23
N ALA A 96 -5.13 1.05 -8.25
CA ALA A 96 -6.54 1.29 -8.48
C ALA A 96 -7.31 -0.01 -8.77
N ALA A 97 -6.75 -0.91 -9.58
CA ALA A 97 -7.33 -2.23 -9.84
C ALA A 97 -7.42 -3.08 -8.56
N TRP A 98 -6.36 -3.10 -7.76
CA TRP A 98 -6.36 -3.73 -6.44
C TRP A 98 -7.44 -3.14 -5.51
N ASN A 99 -7.56 -1.82 -5.45
CA ASN A 99 -8.58 -1.18 -4.60
C ASN A 99 -10.00 -1.52 -5.05
N ALA A 100 -10.27 -1.54 -6.37
CA ALA A 100 -11.56 -1.99 -6.89
C ALA A 100 -11.87 -3.44 -6.52
N ARG A 101 -10.86 -4.32 -6.55
CA ARG A 101 -11.00 -5.72 -6.12
C ARG A 101 -11.25 -5.84 -4.62
N LEU A 102 -10.57 -5.02 -3.81
CA LEU A 102 -10.78 -4.94 -2.37
C LEU A 102 -12.19 -4.45 -2.03
N ASP A 103 -12.66 -3.39 -2.69
CA ASP A 103 -14.02 -2.87 -2.53
C ASP A 103 -15.08 -3.94 -2.89
N ALA A 104 -14.85 -4.67 -3.99
CA ALA A 104 -15.73 -5.77 -4.37
C ALA A 104 -15.78 -6.87 -3.31
N MET A 105 -14.66 -7.21 -2.66
CA MET A 105 -14.65 -8.17 -1.55
C MET A 105 -15.38 -7.62 -0.32
N ILE A 106 -15.13 -6.37 0.07
CA ILE A 106 -15.78 -5.71 1.21
C ILE A 106 -17.31 -5.69 1.03
N ALA A 107 -17.78 -5.44 -0.20
CA ALA A 107 -19.21 -5.47 -0.52
C ALA A 107 -19.87 -6.84 -0.30
N THR A 108 -19.10 -7.92 -0.19
CA THR A 108 -19.62 -9.27 0.11
C THR A 108 -19.69 -9.60 1.60
N LEU A 109 -19.20 -8.71 2.47
CA LEU A 109 -19.26 -8.87 3.91
C LEU A 109 -20.68 -8.62 4.43
N THR A 110 -21.12 -9.47 5.33
CA THR A 110 -22.38 -9.32 6.05
C THR A 110 -22.21 -8.42 7.28
N GLY A 111 -23.31 -7.88 7.80
CA GLY A 111 -23.29 -7.05 9.01
C GLY A 111 -22.49 -7.66 10.17
N PRO A 112 -22.75 -8.92 10.58
CA PRO A 112 -22.00 -9.58 11.65
C PRO A 112 -20.50 -9.79 11.38
N GLU A 113 -20.08 -9.81 10.12
CA GLU A 113 -18.66 -9.90 9.72
C GLU A 113 -17.95 -8.54 9.77
N VAL A 114 -18.70 -7.45 9.97
CA VAL A 114 -18.17 -6.07 10.05
C VAL A 114 -18.32 -5.51 11.46
N ILE A 115 -19.50 -5.65 12.05
CA ILE A 115 -19.86 -5.11 13.35
C ILE A 115 -20.82 -6.05 14.08
N GLY A 116 -20.57 -6.28 15.36
CA GLY A 116 -21.37 -7.16 16.19
C GLY A 116 -21.62 -6.58 17.57
N LEU A 117 -22.57 -7.19 18.28
CA LEU A 117 -22.84 -6.92 19.68
C LEU A 117 -22.22 -8.03 20.53
N VAL A 118 -21.32 -7.67 21.43
CA VAL A 118 -20.70 -8.59 22.38
C VAL A 118 -21.14 -8.27 23.80
N VAL A 119 -21.18 -9.29 24.64
CA VAL A 119 -21.41 -9.11 26.08
C VAL A 119 -20.06 -8.99 26.76
N ARG A 120 -19.84 -7.86 27.45
CA ARG A 120 -18.65 -7.63 28.28
C ARG A 120 -19.07 -7.58 29.74
N ASN A 121 -18.16 -7.97 30.63
CA ASN A 121 -18.34 -7.83 32.06
C ASN A 121 -17.57 -6.61 32.56
N PHE A 122 -18.27 -5.65 33.16
CA PHE A 122 -17.69 -4.50 33.85
C PHE A 122 -18.14 -4.55 35.31
N ASP A 123 -17.20 -4.79 36.21
CA ASP A 123 -17.42 -4.86 37.66
C ASP A 123 -18.57 -5.79 38.09
N GLY A 124 -18.69 -6.95 37.45
CA GLY A 124 -19.73 -7.94 37.73
C GLY A 124 -21.04 -7.71 36.98
N VAL A 125 -21.17 -6.61 36.23
CA VAL A 125 -22.35 -6.30 35.41
C VAL A 125 -22.10 -6.67 33.96
N GLN A 126 -22.99 -7.50 33.40
CA GLN A 126 -22.99 -7.80 31.97
C GLN A 126 -23.59 -6.62 31.19
N THR A 127 -22.79 -5.99 30.34
CA THR A 127 -23.23 -4.93 29.43
C THR A 127 -23.06 -5.38 27.98
N LYS A 128 -23.92 -4.87 27.12
CA LYS A 128 -23.83 -5.06 25.66
C LYS A 128 -22.99 -3.95 25.08
N ASP A 129 -21.99 -4.30 24.28
CA ASP A 129 -21.07 -3.36 23.64
C ASP A 129 -20.93 -3.67 22.15
N LEU A 130 -20.70 -2.64 21.34
CA LEU A 130 -20.44 -2.78 19.91
C LEU A 130 -18.96 -3.12 19.71
N THR A 131 -18.69 -4.10 18.83
CA THR A 131 -17.34 -4.41 18.41
C THR A 131 -17.26 -4.44 16.90
N PHE A 132 -16.21 -3.85 16.36
CA PHE A 132 -15.83 -4.05 14.96
C PHE A 132 -15.10 -5.38 14.83
N ALA A 133 -15.25 -6.02 13.67
CA ALA A 133 -14.45 -7.18 13.32
C ALA A 133 -12.96 -6.79 13.30
N SER A 134 -12.09 -7.71 13.70
CA SER A 134 -10.64 -7.57 13.59
C SER A 134 -10.06 -8.36 12.43
N VAL A 135 -10.86 -9.27 11.86
CA VAL A 135 -10.49 -10.20 10.81
C VAL A 135 -11.62 -10.35 9.78
N ILE A 136 -11.25 -10.76 8.58
CA ILE A 136 -12.14 -11.15 7.50
C ILE A 136 -12.07 -12.67 7.36
N PRO A 137 -13.21 -13.38 7.31
CA PRO A 137 -13.21 -14.85 7.22
C PRO A 137 -12.44 -15.38 6.01
N GLU A 138 -11.78 -16.52 6.18
CA GLU A 138 -10.98 -17.17 5.12
C GLU A 138 -11.74 -17.34 3.81
N THR A 139 -13.03 -17.67 3.87
CA THR A 139 -13.89 -17.87 2.69
C THR A 139 -14.01 -16.61 1.81
N LYS A 140 -13.80 -15.42 2.39
CA LYS A 140 -13.78 -14.13 1.69
C LYS A 140 -12.36 -13.64 1.41
N ALA A 141 -11.41 -13.97 2.28
CA ALA A 141 -10.01 -13.61 2.14
C ALA A 141 -9.28 -14.39 1.04
N ALA A 142 -9.50 -15.71 0.93
CA ALA A 142 -8.80 -16.55 -0.04
C ALA A 142 -8.98 -16.08 -1.51
N PRO A 143 -10.19 -15.71 -1.97
CA PRO A 143 -10.37 -15.12 -3.31
C PRO A 143 -9.71 -13.74 -3.51
N LEU A 144 -9.42 -13.01 -2.44
CA LEU A 144 -8.67 -11.75 -2.51
C LEU A 144 -7.17 -12.04 -2.66
N ARG A 145 -6.63 -13.00 -1.90
CA ARG A 145 -5.22 -13.43 -1.98
C ARG A 145 -4.86 -14.00 -3.35
N ALA A 146 -5.77 -14.79 -3.93
CA ALA A 146 -5.59 -15.39 -5.25
C ALA A 146 -5.97 -14.45 -6.41
N SER A 147 -6.29 -13.19 -6.14
CA SER A 147 -6.73 -12.26 -7.18
C SER A 147 -5.60 -11.87 -8.13
N THR A 148 -5.92 -11.74 -9.41
CA THR A 148 -4.97 -11.31 -10.43
C THR A 148 -4.50 -9.88 -10.20
N GLU A 149 -5.33 -9.04 -9.60
CA GLU A 149 -5.02 -7.64 -9.29
C GLU A 149 -3.96 -7.52 -8.19
N LEU A 150 -4.02 -8.37 -7.15
CA LEU A 150 -2.97 -8.43 -6.13
C LEU A 150 -1.64 -8.90 -6.73
N ALA A 151 -1.68 -9.96 -7.53
CA ALA A 151 -0.49 -10.49 -8.19
C ALA A 151 0.13 -9.46 -9.15
N ALA A 152 -0.69 -8.77 -9.94
CA ALA A 152 -0.24 -7.71 -10.85
C ALA A 152 0.38 -6.54 -10.09
N LEU A 153 -0.23 -6.07 -9.00
CA LEU A 153 0.33 -4.99 -8.19
C LEU A 153 1.69 -5.37 -7.59
N ILE A 154 1.81 -6.59 -7.06
CA ILE A 154 3.11 -7.08 -6.55
C ILE A 154 4.16 -7.13 -7.66
N ALA A 155 3.80 -7.63 -8.85
CA ALA A 155 4.72 -7.67 -9.98
C ALA A 155 5.22 -6.27 -10.39
N GLU A 156 4.37 -5.25 -10.37
CA GLU A 156 4.78 -3.87 -10.66
C GLU A 156 5.73 -3.29 -9.59
N PHE A 157 5.57 -3.70 -8.33
CA PHE A 157 6.54 -3.37 -7.28
C PHE A 157 7.89 -4.09 -7.51
N GLU A 158 7.88 -5.34 -7.98
CA GLU A 158 9.09 -6.11 -8.26
C GLU A 158 9.87 -5.54 -9.46
N VAL A 159 9.17 -5.01 -10.47
CA VAL A 159 9.80 -4.30 -11.61
C VAL A 159 10.65 -3.11 -11.15
N VAL A 160 10.25 -2.45 -10.06
CA VAL A 160 11.01 -1.32 -9.49
C VAL A 160 11.98 -1.73 -8.38
N GLY A 161 12.21 -3.03 -8.20
CA GLY A 161 13.19 -3.58 -7.27
C GLY A 161 12.74 -3.65 -5.81
N ALA A 162 11.43 -3.63 -5.55
CA ALA A 162 10.84 -3.80 -4.22
C ALA A 162 10.46 -5.25 -3.90
#